data_AF-A0A8J4GPB9-F1
#
_entry.id   AF-A0A8J4GPB9-F1
#
_cell.length_a   1.000
_cell.length_b   1.000
_cell.length_c   1.000
_cell.angle_alpha   90.00
_cell.angle_beta   90.00
_cell.angle_gamma   90.00
#
_symmetry.space_group_name_H-M   'P 1'
#
loop_
_entity.id
_entity.type
_entity.pdbx_description
1 polymer ?
#
loop_
_entity_poly.entity_id
_entity_poly.type
_entity_poly.pdbx_seq_one_letter_code
_entity_poly.pdbx_strand_id
1 'polypeptide(L)'
;MASLAKNQIVEFHLDLKDAYWTVIVWLHGGEGPIRGGWFGLPAFGLQFLPSTLTVAVFNAASITHGTAPCVIPEGSSACRFGSSHFLRMPDLENLICLRIGADSNDLTLEDLRDAAANAKGRVGRKAISTLRKELIACGRAEFRQSGGGQQAWRDAAVQWRDWTL
;
A
#
# COMPACT_ATOMS: atom_id res chain seq x y z
N MET A 1 -1.43 2.57 6.14
CA MET A 1 -0.14 2.17 6.74
C MET A 1 0.99 2.57 5.81
N ALA A 2 2.21 2.69 6.34
CA ALA A 2 3.41 2.92 5.54
C ALA A 2 4.53 1.99 6.03
N SER A 3 5.32 1.45 5.10
CA SER A 3 6.53 0.68 5.40
C SER A 3 7.78 1.42 4.94
N LEU A 4 8.96 1.05 5.47
CA LEU A 4 10.23 1.55 4.99
C LEU A 4 11.25 0.42 4.95
N ALA A 5 11.88 0.21 3.80
CA ALA A 5 12.89 -0.81 3.59
C ALA A 5 14.14 -0.21 2.95
N LYS A 6 15.33 -0.55 3.47
CA LYS A 6 16.62 -0.13 2.91
C LYS A 6 17.34 -1.34 2.32
N ASN A 7 17.60 -1.31 1.01
CA ASN A 7 18.33 -2.36 0.28
C ASN A 7 17.79 -3.79 0.49
N GLN A 8 16.50 -3.95 0.78
CA GLN A 8 15.92 -5.25 1.10
C GLN A 8 15.49 -6.01 -0.16
N ILE A 9 15.70 -7.32 -0.12
CA ILE A 9 15.05 -8.28 -1.01
C ILE A 9 13.60 -8.47 -0.54
N VAL A 10 12.69 -8.66 -1.48
CA VAL A 10 11.31 -9.06 -1.21
C VAL A 10 10.96 -10.16 -2.21
N GLU A 11 10.69 -11.36 -1.70
CA GLU A 11 10.26 -12.48 -2.54
C GLU A 11 8.95 -12.16 -3.28
N PHE A 12 8.70 -12.86 -4.39
CA PHE A 12 7.46 -12.69 -5.13
C PHE A 12 6.26 -13.16 -4.30
N HIS A 13 5.32 -12.24 -4.05
CA HIS A 13 4.15 -12.52 -3.22
C HIS A 13 2.92 -11.72 -3.68
N LEU A 14 1.80 -11.96 -2.99
CA LEU A 14 0.57 -11.19 -3.07
C LEU A 14 0.23 -10.63 -1.69
N ASP A 15 -0.18 -9.37 -1.65
CA ASP A 15 -0.63 -8.72 -0.43
C ASP A 15 -2.13 -8.96 -0.21
N LEU A 16 -2.50 -10.20 0.11
CA LEU A 16 -3.91 -10.64 0.19
C LEU A 16 -4.77 -9.91 1.23
N LYS A 17 -4.14 -9.14 2.13
CA LYS A 17 -4.80 -8.40 3.21
C LYS A 17 -4.93 -6.91 2.93
N ASP A 18 -4.38 -6.44 1.81
CA ASP A 18 -4.42 -5.04 1.43
C ASP A 18 -5.67 -4.71 0.60
N ALA A 19 -5.98 -3.42 0.53
CA ALA A 19 -7.06 -2.90 -0.30
C ALA A 19 -6.69 -2.88 -1.79
N TYR A 20 -7.44 -2.12 -2.59
CA TYR A 20 -7.35 -2.14 -4.05
C TYR A 20 -6.04 -1.65 -4.65
N TRP A 21 -5.41 -0.67 -4.02
CA TRP A 21 -4.22 -0.02 -4.56
C TRP A 21 -3.15 0.09 -3.48
N THR A 22 -1.94 -0.25 -3.88
CA THR A 22 -0.72 -0.06 -3.13
C THR A 22 0.17 0.88 -3.92
N VAL A 23 0.71 1.89 -3.24
CA VAL A 23 1.66 2.85 -3.80
C VAL A 23 3.03 2.51 -3.26
N ILE A 24 3.99 2.24 -4.13
CA ILE A 24 5.39 2.03 -3.74
C ILE A 24 6.24 3.14 -4.34
N VAL A 25 7.00 3.82 -3.48
CA VAL A 25 7.95 4.86 -3.84
C VAL A 25 9.36 4.37 -3.56
N TRP A 26 10.29 4.62 -4.49
CA TRP A 26 11.71 4.39 -4.29
C TRP A 26 12.49 5.71 -4.34
N LEU A 27 13.45 5.81 -3.42
CA LEU A 27 14.41 6.92 -3.32
C LEU A 27 15.82 6.35 -3.22
N HIS A 28 16.79 7.06 -3.80
CA HIS A 28 18.21 6.72 -3.71
C HIS A 28 18.93 7.69 -2.79
N GLY A 29 19.95 7.21 -2.08
CA GLY A 29 20.82 8.03 -1.26
C GLY A 29 22.23 7.46 -1.18
N GLY A 30 23.16 8.29 -0.71
CA GLY A 30 24.59 7.94 -0.66
C GLY A 30 25.24 7.94 -2.04
N GLU A 31 26.52 7.56 -2.06
CA GLU A 31 27.37 7.57 -3.24
C GLU A 31 27.84 6.16 -3.61
N GLY A 32 27.91 5.91 -4.92
CA GLY A 32 28.38 4.64 -5.50
C GLY A 32 27.28 3.89 -6.27
N PRO A 33 27.63 2.79 -6.94
CA PRO A 33 26.67 2.06 -7.77
C PRO A 33 25.85 1.07 -6.94
N ILE A 34 24.61 0.85 -7.37
CA ILE A 34 23.74 -0.25 -6.92
C ILE A 34 23.58 -1.22 -8.08
N ARG A 35 23.89 -2.49 -7.87
CA ARG A 35 23.65 -3.57 -8.86
C ARG A 35 22.44 -4.39 -8.44
N GLY A 36 21.69 -4.92 -9.41
CA GLY A 36 20.48 -5.68 -9.14
C GLY A 36 19.36 -4.81 -8.57
N GLY A 37 18.52 -5.38 -7.69
CA GLY A 37 17.44 -4.62 -7.07
C GLY A 37 16.26 -4.31 -7.99
N TRP A 38 16.10 -4.96 -9.15
CA TRP A 38 14.93 -4.67 -9.98
C TRP A 38 13.63 -5.01 -9.25
N PHE A 39 12.60 -4.22 -9.49
CA PHE A 39 11.24 -4.52 -9.09
C PHE A 39 10.53 -5.25 -10.23
N GLY A 40 9.84 -6.34 -9.91
CA GLY A 40 9.22 -7.22 -10.89
C GLY A 40 7.72 -7.34 -10.73
N LEU A 41 7.03 -7.35 -11.87
CA LEU A 41 5.61 -7.69 -12.02
C LEU A 41 5.49 -8.81 -13.06
N PRO A 42 5.78 -10.07 -12.69
CA PRO A 42 5.87 -11.20 -13.62
C PRO A 42 4.60 -11.44 -14.44
N ALA A 43 3.41 -11.17 -13.89
CA ALA A 43 2.14 -11.31 -14.60
C ALA A 43 2.05 -10.42 -15.87
N PHE A 44 2.86 -9.36 -15.94
CA PHE A 44 2.94 -8.46 -17.09
C PHE A 44 4.24 -8.61 -17.89
N GLY A 45 5.10 -9.58 -17.53
CA GLY A 45 6.45 -9.67 -18.11
C GLY A 45 7.29 -8.41 -17.87
N LEU A 46 6.98 -7.62 -16.84
CA LEU A 46 7.61 -6.33 -16.58
C LEU A 46 8.62 -6.46 -15.45
N GLN A 47 9.81 -5.92 -15.68
CA GLN A 47 10.80 -5.66 -14.64
C GLN A 47 11.47 -4.32 -14.91
N PHE A 48 11.78 -3.56 -13.87
CA PHE A 48 12.49 -2.29 -14.00
C PHE A 48 13.40 -2.03 -12.80
N LEU A 49 14.44 -1.24 -13.04
CA LEU A 49 15.27 -0.68 -11.97
C LEU A 49 14.64 0.64 -11.53
N PRO A 50 14.20 0.78 -10.27
CA PRO A 50 13.76 2.07 -9.76
C PRO A 50 14.90 3.10 -9.87
N SER A 51 14.57 4.31 -10.31
CA SER A 51 15.47 5.47 -10.40
C SER A 51 15.31 6.41 -9.19
N THR A 52 15.81 7.66 -9.27
CA THR A 52 15.84 8.64 -8.16
C THR A 52 14.50 8.86 -7.47
N LEU A 53 13.39 8.88 -8.23
CA LEU A 53 12.04 8.98 -7.71
C LEU A 53 11.10 8.17 -8.62
N THR A 54 11.11 6.86 -8.46
CA THR A 54 10.15 5.99 -9.17
C THR A 54 8.96 5.71 -8.27
N VAL A 55 7.76 5.77 -8.85
CA VAL A 55 6.51 5.44 -8.18
C VAL A 55 5.80 4.36 -8.97
N ALA A 56 5.43 3.27 -8.31
CA ALA A 56 4.56 2.24 -8.87
C ALA A 56 3.24 2.24 -8.11
N VAL A 57 2.14 2.20 -8.83
CA VAL A 57 0.81 2.03 -8.23
C VAL A 57 0.10 0.89 -8.92
N PHE A 58 -0.29 -0.11 -8.14
CA PHE A 58 -0.87 -1.33 -8.65
C PHE A 58 -1.68 -2.02 -7.57
N ASN A 59 -2.50 -3.00 -7.97
CA ASN A 59 -3.27 -3.82 -7.07
C ASN A 59 -2.41 -4.99 -6.55
N ALA A 60 -1.74 -4.76 -5.42
CA ALA A 60 -0.83 -5.73 -4.80
C ALA A 60 -1.54 -7.02 -4.31
N ALA A 61 -2.85 -6.96 -4.06
CA ALA A 61 -3.65 -8.12 -3.70
C ALA A 61 -3.94 -9.05 -4.89
N SER A 62 -3.80 -8.57 -6.13
CA SER A 62 -4.13 -9.31 -7.35
C SER A 62 -2.94 -9.51 -8.31
N ILE A 63 -1.81 -8.83 -8.07
CA ILE A 63 -0.65 -8.86 -8.95
C ILE A 63 0.56 -9.33 -8.15
N THR A 64 1.10 -10.49 -8.53
CA THR A 64 2.34 -11.00 -7.95
C THR A 64 3.46 -10.02 -8.23
N HIS A 65 4.20 -9.64 -7.19
CA HIS A 65 5.23 -8.63 -7.27
C HIS A 65 6.33 -8.88 -6.24
N GLY A 66 7.52 -8.30 -6.47
CA GLY A 66 8.69 -8.55 -5.64
C GLY A 66 9.88 -7.69 -6.03
N THR A 67 10.92 -7.71 -5.20
CA THR A 67 12.15 -6.94 -5.39
C THR A 67 13.35 -7.88 -5.31
N ALA A 68 14.15 -7.92 -6.36
CA ALA A 68 15.40 -8.67 -6.38
C ALA A 68 16.42 -8.10 -5.37
N PRO A 69 17.43 -8.88 -4.94
CA PRO A 69 18.45 -8.38 -4.02
C PRO A 69 19.26 -7.23 -4.62
N CYS A 70 19.59 -6.23 -3.81
CA CYS A 70 20.58 -5.22 -4.13
C CYS A 70 21.98 -5.74 -3.80
N VAL A 71 22.94 -5.51 -4.70
CA VAL A 71 24.36 -5.74 -4.44
C VAL A 71 25.05 -4.39 -4.38
N ILE A 72 25.53 -4.03 -3.19
CA ILE A 72 26.26 -2.80 -2.90
C ILE A 72 27.74 -3.16 -2.79
N PRO A 73 28.63 -2.59 -3.63
CA PRO A 73 30.06 -2.85 -3.53
C PRO A 73 30.63 -2.45 -2.16
N GLU A 74 31.68 -3.14 -1.75
CA GLU A 74 32.42 -2.77 -0.54
C GLU A 74 32.97 -1.34 -0.65
N GLY A 75 32.87 -0.57 0.44
CA GLY A 75 33.24 0.84 0.49
C GLY A 75 32.22 1.82 -0.13
N SER A 76 31.15 1.33 -0.76
CA SER A 76 30.05 2.17 -1.25
C SER A 76 29.10 2.56 -0.11
N SER A 77 28.62 3.81 -0.13
CA SER A 77 27.55 4.28 0.77
C SER A 77 26.17 4.24 0.12
N ALA A 78 26.10 3.79 -1.15
CA ALA A 78 24.89 3.76 -1.94
C ALA A 78 23.78 2.94 -1.27
N CYS A 79 22.58 3.50 -1.29
CA CYS A 79 21.40 2.83 -0.79
C CYS A 79 20.16 3.23 -1.56
N ARG A 80 19.19 2.31 -1.55
CA ARG A 80 17.85 2.53 -2.06
C ARG A 80 16.85 2.26 -0.95
N PHE A 81 16.01 3.25 -0.71
CA PHE A 81 14.86 3.16 0.16
C PHE A 81 13.63 2.84 -0.69
N GLY A 82 12.84 1.87 -0.24
CA GLY A 82 11.49 1.61 -0.73
C GLY A 82 10.50 1.88 0.37
N SER A 83 9.41 2.59 0.06
CA SER A 83 8.29 2.82 0.97
C SER A 83 7.00 2.37 0.31
N SER A 84 6.26 1.47 0.96
CA SER A 84 4.93 1.05 0.50
C SER A 84 3.86 1.73 1.34
N HIS A 85 2.90 2.35 0.68
CA HIS A 85 1.75 3.02 1.26
C HIS A 85 0.51 2.25 0.83
N PHE A 86 -0.18 1.65 1.80
CA PHE A 86 -1.28 0.73 1.55
C PHE A 86 -2.31 0.79 2.69
N LEU A 87 -3.53 0.36 2.36
CA LEU A 87 -4.61 0.20 3.32
C LEU A 87 -4.74 -1.28 3.66
N ARG A 88 -4.36 -1.66 4.87
CA ARG A 88 -4.49 -3.03 5.37
C ARG A 88 -5.90 -3.23 5.92
N MET A 89 -6.69 -4.03 5.21
CA MET A 89 -8.13 -4.19 5.49
C MET A 89 -8.45 -4.68 6.91
N PRO A 90 -7.72 -5.68 7.47
CA PRO A 90 -7.97 -6.11 8.85
C PRO A 90 -7.80 -4.99 9.87
N ASP A 91 -6.85 -4.09 9.67
CA ASP A 91 -6.58 -2.99 10.60
C ASP A 91 -7.70 -1.94 10.52
N LEU A 92 -8.20 -1.65 9.32
CA LEU A 92 -9.38 -0.80 9.13
C LEU A 92 -10.64 -1.42 9.74
N GLU A 93 -10.89 -2.71 9.51
CA GLU A 93 -12.03 -3.45 10.06
C GLU A 93 -12.02 -3.41 11.60
N ASN A 94 -10.84 -3.59 12.20
CA ASN A 94 -10.66 -3.45 13.64
C ASN A 94 -10.99 -2.03 14.10
N LEU A 95 -10.43 -0.99 13.46
CA LEU A 95 -10.72 0.40 13.82
C LEU A 95 -12.21 0.76 13.70
N ILE A 96 -12.91 0.24 12.69
CA ILE A 96 -14.35 0.41 12.55
C ILE A 96 -15.11 -0.28 13.69
N CYS A 97 -14.75 -1.53 14.02
CA CYS A 97 -15.39 -2.25 15.11
C CYS A 97 -15.18 -1.58 16.46
N LEU A 98 -13.96 -1.07 16.69
CA LEU A 98 -13.64 -0.23 17.83
C LEU A 98 -14.56 1.00 17.85
N ARG A 99 -14.66 1.74 16.75
CA ARG A 99 -15.48 2.95 16.67
C ARG A 99 -16.99 2.69 16.85
N ILE A 100 -17.51 1.59 16.30
CA ILE A 100 -18.91 1.18 16.46
C ILE A 100 -19.19 0.71 17.90
N GLY A 101 -18.20 0.12 18.59
CA GLY A 101 -18.26 -0.14 20.03
C GLY A 101 -18.05 1.11 20.89
N ALA A 102 -17.58 2.22 20.30
CA ALA A 102 -17.13 3.46 20.96
C ALA A 102 -18.15 4.61 20.92
N ASP A 103 -19.45 4.35 20.90
CA ASP A 103 -20.44 5.43 21.06
C ASP A 103 -20.38 6.13 22.44
N SER A 104 -19.44 5.75 23.32
CA SER A 104 -19.07 6.48 24.52
C SER A 104 -17.75 7.23 24.35
N ASN A 105 -17.75 8.52 24.65
CA ASN A 105 -16.59 9.44 24.57
C ASN A 105 -15.42 9.10 25.53
N ASP A 106 -15.50 8.03 26.32
CA ASP A 106 -14.48 7.61 27.28
C ASP A 106 -14.09 6.14 27.03
N LEU A 107 -13.44 5.84 25.91
CA LEU A 107 -12.88 4.50 25.69
C LEU A 107 -11.43 4.41 26.16
N THR A 108 -11.16 3.42 27.01
CA THR A 108 -9.80 3.04 27.40
C THR A 108 -9.20 2.02 26.42
N LEU A 109 -7.87 1.82 26.47
CA LEU A 109 -7.19 0.78 25.69
C LEU A 109 -7.70 -0.65 26.02
N GLU A 110 -8.23 -0.87 27.22
CA GLU A 110 -8.86 -2.12 27.64
C GLU A 110 -10.19 -2.35 26.89
N ASP A 111 -11.04 -1.33 26.84
CA ASP A 111 -12.34 -1.38 26.14
C ASP A 111 -12.16 -1.63 24.64
N LEU A 112 -11.08 -1.07 24.06
CA LEU A 112 -10.72 -1.33 22.66
C LEU A 112 -10.29 -2.79 22.46
N ARG A 113 -9.53 -3.39 23.38
CA ARG A 113 -9.14 -4.81 23.30
C ARG A 113 -10.35 -5.74 23.41
N ASP A 114 -11.28 -5.43 24.30
CA ASP A 114 -12.50 -6.21 24.50
C ASP A 114 -13.48 -6.04 23.32
N ALA A 115 -13.63 -4.83 22.77
CA ALA A 115 -14.43 -4.58 21.58
C ALA A 115 -13.87 -5.32 20.35
N ALA A 116 -12.54 -5.35 20.17
CA ALA A 116 -11.90 -6.13 19.11
C ALA A 116 -12.11 -7.66 19.28
N ALA A 117 -12.15 -8.16 20.53
CA ALA A 117 -12.49 -9.55 20.82
C ALA A 117 -13.98 -9.86 20.55
N ASN A 118 -14.87 -8.89 20.81
CA ASN A 118 -16.33 -9.00 20.68
C ASN A 118 -16.91 -8.57 19.31
N ALA A 119 -16.08 -7.99 18.43
CA ALA A 119 -16.40 -7.58 17.05
C ALA A 119 -16.94 -8.72 16.15
N LYS A 120 -16.96 -9.97 16.65
CA LYS A 120 -17.59 -11.13 16.02
C LYS A 120 -19.14 -11.07 15.98
N GLY A 121 -19.80 -10.00 16.41
CA GLY A 121 -21.26 -9.81 16.32
C GLY A 121 -21.81 -9.60 14.90
N ARG A 122 -23.11 -9.90 14.68
CA ARG A 122 -23.79 -9.77 13.36
C ARG A 122 -23.78 -8.34 12.79
N VAL A 123 -23.78 -7.32 13.66
CA VAL A 123 -23.82 -5.90 13.26
C VAL A 123 -22.48 -5.46 12.66
N GLY A 124 -21.35 -5.79 13.31
CA GLY A 124 -20.00 -5.53 12.79
C GLY A 124 -19.75 -6.21 11.45
N ARG A 125 -20.19 -7.48 11.29
CA ARG A 125 -20.07 -8.20 10.01
C ARG A 125 -20.87 -7.56 8.88
N LYS A 126 -22.07 -7.02 9.16
CA LYS A 126 -22.90 -6.34 8.15
C LYS A 126 -22.29 -4.99 7.76
N ALA A 127 -21.82 -4.20 8.72
CA ALA A 127 -21.14 -2.92 8.47
C ALA A 127 -19.84 -3.10 7.67
N ILE A 128 -18.98 -4.06 8.06
CA ILE A 128 -17.77 -4.43 7.31
C ILE A 128 -18.13 -4.91 5.90
N SER A 129 -19.16 -5.75 5.75
CA SER A 129 -19.58 -6.23 4.42
C SER A 129 -20.07 -5.09 3.51
N THR A 130 -20.83 -4.13 4.05
CA THR A 130 -21.30 -2.96 3.31
C THR A 130 -20.15 -2.05 2.92
N LEU A 131 -19.27 -1.67 3.87
CA LEU A 131 -18.10 -0.84 3.60
C LEU A 131 -17.15 -1.50 2.61
N ARG A 132 -16.94 -2.81 2.71
CA ARG A 132 -16.14 -3.55 1.72
C ARG A 132 -16.77 -3.42 0.34
N LYS A 133 -18.08 -3.67 0.20
CA LYS A 133 -18.82 -3.51 -1.08
C LYS A 133 -18.73 -2.09 -1.64
N GLU A 134 -18.85 -1.08 -0.79
CA GLU A 134 -18.74 0.34 -1.18
C GLU A 134 -17.32 0.70 -1.62
N LEU A 135 -16.29 0.25 -0.90
CA LEU A 135 -14.88 0.41 -1.32
C LEU A 135 -14.59 -0.28 -2.66
N ILE A 136 -15.14 -1.50 -2.89
CA ILE A 136 -15.05 -2.17 -4.20
C ILE A 136 -15.72 -1.32 -5.27
N ALA A 137 -16.91 -0.79 -4.98
CA ALA A 137 -17.71 -0.03 -5.92
C ALA A 137 -17.06 1.32 -6.26
N CYS A 138 -16.55 2.06 -5.27
CA CYS A 138 -15.81 3.30 -5.46
C CYS A 138 -14.53 3.07 -6.26
N GLY A 139 -13.71 2.07 -5.90
CA GLY A 139 -12.49 1.76 -6.65
C GLY A 139 -12.77 1.36 -8.11
N ARG A 140 -13.88 0.67 -8.37
CA ARG A 140 -14.33 0.34 -9.75
C ARG A 140 -14.92 1.54 -10.49
N ALA A 141 -15.64 2.43 -9.80
CA ALA A 141 -16.23 3.63 -10.38
C ALA A 141 -15.15 4.63 -10.77
N GLU A 142 -14.18 4.87 -9.90
CA GLU A 142 -13.02 5.74 -10.17
C GLU A 142 -12.17 5.17 -11.32
N PHE A 143 -11.93 3.86 -11.37
CA PHE A 143 -11.23 3.22 -12.50
C PHE A 143 -11.99 3.33 -13.84
N ARG A 144 -13.33 3.35 -13.81
CA ARG A 144 -14.17 3.52 -15.01
C ARG A 144 -14.28 4.99 -15.45
N GLN A 145 -14.44 5.92 -14.51
CA GLN A 145 -14.52 7.35 -14.79
C GLN A 145 -13.19 7.92 -15.27
N SER A 146 -12.06 7.34 -14.84
CA SER A 146 -10.72 7.66 -15.32
C SER A 146 -10.39 7.13 -16.73
N GLY A 147 -11.33 6.46 -17.39
CA GLY A 147 -11.14 5.95 -18.75
C GLY A 147 -10.10 4.83 -18.88
N GLY A 148 -9.70 4.18 -17.77
CA GLY A 148 -8.84 2.99 -17.80
C GLY A 148 -7.40 3.17 -18.31
N GLY A 149 -6.91 4.38 -18.58
CA GLY A 149 -5.57 4.56 -19.14
C GLY A 149 -5.03 5.98 -19.05
N GLN A 150 -3.83 6.11 -18.46
CA GLN A 150 -2.88 7.24 -18.47
C GLN A 150 -3.36 8.66 -18.07
N GLN A 151 -4.58 9.10 -18.38
CA GLN A 151 -4.99 10.50 -18.22
C GLN A 151 -5.36 10.85 -16.78
N ALA A 152 -6.12 10.01 -16.08
CA ALA A 152 -6.41 10.26 -14.66
C ALA A 152 -5.17 10.18 -13.75
N TRP A 153 -4.14 9.44 -14.17
CA TRP A 153 -2.84 9.45 -13.49
C TRP A 153 -2.13 10.80 -13.63
N ARG A 154 -2.27 11.47 -14.78
CA ARG A 154 -1.75 12.84 -14.97
C ARG A 154 -2.50 13.84 -14.11
N ASP A 155 -3.83 13.73 -14.05
CA ASP A 155 -4.65 14.68 -13.28
C ASP A 155 -4.44 14.50 -11.76
N ALA A 156 -4.30 13.26 -11.28
CA ALA A 156 -3.93 12.98 -9.89
C ALA A 156 -2.50 13.44 -9.53
N ALA A 157 -1.55 13.30 -10.46
CA ALA A 157 -0.18 13.78 -10.27
C ALA A 157 -0.08 15.32 -10.23
N VAL A 158 -0.97 16.02 -10.95
CA VAL A 158 -1.10 17.49 -10.89
C VAL A 158 -1.67 17.91 -9.53
N GLN A 159 -2.75 17.27 -9.05
CA GLN A 159 -3.32 17.57 -7.73
C GLN A 159 -2.35 17.34 -6.57
N TRP A 160 -1.46 16.35 -6.67
CA TRP A 160 -0.46 16.09 -5.63
C TRP A 160 0.68 17.13 -5.60
N ARG A 161 0.97 17.76 -6.73
CA ARG A 161 1.96 18.84 -6.84
C ARG A 161 1.52 20.10 -6.11
N ASP A 162 0.21 20.34 -6.04
CA ASP A 162 -0.39 21.48 -5.36
C ASP A 162 -0.49 21.30 -3.83
N TRP A 163 -0.27 20.10 -3.31
CA TRP A 163 -0.25 19.81 -1.87
C TRP A 163 1.16 19.79 -1.27
N THR A 164 2.20 19.93 -2.09
CA THR A 164 3.61 19.79 -1.68
C THR A 164 4.47 21.01 -2.03
N LEU A 165 3.84 22.13 -2.39
CA LEU A 165 4.44 23.47 -2.47
C LEU A 165 3.85 24.39 -1.40
#